data_AF-A0A4P2Q3V4-F1
#
_entry.id   AF-A0A4P2Q3V4-F1
#
_cell.length_a   1.000
_cell.length_b   1.000
_cell.length_c   1.000
_cell.angle_alpha   90.00
_cell.angle_beta   90.00
_cell.angle_gamma   90.00
#
_symmetry.space_group_name_H-M   'P 1'
#
loop_
_entity.id
_entity.type
_entity.pdbx_description
1 polymer ?
#
loop_
_entity_poly.entity_id
_entity_poly.type
_entity_poly.pdbx_seq_one_letter_code
_entity_poly.pdbx_strand_id
1 'polypeptide(L)'
;MPRFARILALLLVALAAACSESDPCDVVCATNAACQPDGPGKEACVALCRDLADRASYAMAIERQADCYEEEDWSCSDLASGACDYSPED
;
A
#
# COMPACT_ATOMS: atom_id res chain seq x y z
N MET A 1 7.44 -40.77 -11.03
CA MET A 1 6.99 -39.39 -11.31
C MET A 1 7.46 -38.49 -10.17
N PRO A 2 8.21 -37.41 -10.47
CA PRO A 2 9.27 -36.92 -9.59
C PRO A 2 8.74 -36.02 -8.46
N ARG A 3 9.09 -36.36 -7.22
CA ARG A 3 8.84 -35.57 -5.99
C ARG A 3 9.45 -34.15 -6.04
N PHE A 4 10.42 -33.93 -6.93
CA PHE A 4 11.10 -32.66 -7.17
C PHE A 4 10.19 -31.57 -7.75
N ALA A 5 9.13 -31.94 -8.48
CA ALA A 5 8.22 -30.97 -9.07
C ALA A 5 7.37 -30.23 -8.02
N ARG A 6 7.10 -30.85 -6.88
CA ARG A 6 6.29 -30.25 -5.80
C ARG A 6 7.07 -29.25 -4.96
N ILE A 7 8.36 -29.49 -4.76
CA ILE A 7 9.25 -28.58 -4.01
C ILE A 7 9.50 -27.31 -4.84
N LEU A 8 9.66 -27.45 -6.15
CA LEU A 8 9.86 -26.32 -7.06
C LEU A 8 8.62 -25.40 -7.12
N ALA A 9 7.41 -25.96 -7.05
CA ALA A 9 6.17 -25.20 -7.04
C ALA A 9 5.97 -24.37 -5.74
N LEU A 10 6.40 -24.90 -4.59
CA LEU A 10 6.34 -24.17 -3.31
C LEU A 10 7.37 -23.02 -3.23
N LEU A 11 8.54 -23.19 -3.85
CA LEU A 11 9.56 -22.13 -3.94
C LEU A 11 9.11 -20.97 -4.82
N LEU A 12 8.38 -21.24 -5.92
CA LEU A 12 7.88 -20.19 -6.82
C LEU A 12 6.79 -19.32 -6.16
N VAL A 13 5.96 -19.89 -5.27
CA VAL A 13 4.96 -19.10 -4.51
C VAL A 13 5.62 -18.23 -3.44
N ALA A 14 6.72 -18.70 -2.83
CA ALA A 14 7.47 -17.92 -1.84
C ALA A 14 8.26 -16.75 -2.45
N LEU A 15 8.67 -16.85 -3.72
CA LEU A 15 9.38 -15.80 -4.45
C LEU A 15 8.47 -14.69 -5.01
N ALA A 16 7.16 -14.91 -5.07
CA ALA A 16 6.20 -13.85 -5.41
C ALA A 16 5.86 -12.94 -4.21
N ALA A 17 6.13 -13.39 -2.97
CA ALA A 17 5.89 -12.62 -1.75
C ALA A 17 7.10 -11.77 -1.32
N ALA A 18 8.11 -11.62 -2.18
CA ALA A 18 9.38 -10.96 -1.89
C ALA A 18 9.75 -9.89 -2.93
N CYS A 19 8.77 -9.31 -3.62
CA CYS A 19 8.91 -7.91 -4.00
C CYS A 19 9.09 -7.15 -2.68
N SER A 20 10.19 -6.43 -2.50
CA SER A 20 10.27 -5.42 -1.45
C SER A 20 9.33 -4.28 -1.82
N GLU A 21 8.04 -4.57 -1.80
CA GLU A 21 6.98 -3.58 -1.84
C GLU A 21 7.07 -2.86 -0.50
N SER A 22 7.22 -1.54 -0.55
CA SER A 22 7.19 -0.71 0.65
C SER A 22 5.90 -1.01 1.41
N ASP A 23 5.91 -1.04 2.75
CA ASP A 23 4.66 -1.20 3.51
C ASP A 23 3.65 -0.13 3.03
N PRO A 24 2.48 -0.52 2.49
CA PRO A 24 1.49 0.42 1.95
C PRO A 24 1.12 1.53 2.95
N CYS A 25 1.09 1.22 4.25
CA CYS A 25 0.86 2.21 5.28
C CYS A 25 2.01 3.23 5.36
N ASP A 26 3.26 2.80 5.20
CA ASP A 26 4.42 3.70 5.21
C ASP A 26 4.42 4.63 3.99
N VAL A 27 4.07 4.13 2.80
CA VAL A 27 3.96 4.91 1.56
C VAL A 27 2.88 5.98 1.71
N VAL A 28 1.64 5.56 2.00
CA VAL A 28 0.49 6.45 2.09
C VAL A 28 0.71 7.51 3.17
N CYS A 29 1.20 7.11 4.35
CA CYS A 29 1.40 8.06 5.44
C CYS A 29 2.61 8.96 5.26
N ALA A 30 3.67 8.53 4.58
CA ALA A 30 4.79 9.42 4.24
C ALA A 30 4.35 10.50 3.24
N THR A 31 3.62 10.11 2.19
CA THR A 31 3.07 11.03 1.20
C THR A 31 2.07 12.00 1.82
N ASN A 32 1.13 11.50 2.63
CA ASN A 32 0.16 12.35 3.30
C ASN A 32 0.83 13.36 4.25
N ALA A 33 1.85 12.94 5.01
CA ALA A 33 2.59 13.84 5.89
C ALA A 33 3.39 14.90 5.11
N ALA A 34 3.92 14.56 3.93
CA ALA A 34 4.60 15.52 3.07
C ALA A 34 3.64 16.58 2.49
N CYS A 35 2.42 16.16 2.13
CA CYS A 35 1.42 17.04 1.53
C CYS A 35 0.55 17.78 2.55
N GLN A 36 0.41 17.28 3.77
CA GLN A 36 -0.41 17.86 4.84
C GLN A 36 0.40 18.04 6.13
N PRO A 37 1.30 19.05 6.18
CA PRO A 37 2.23 19.23 7.30
C PRO A 37 1.53 19.57 8.64
N ASP A 38 0.30 20.11 8.59
CA ASP A 38 -0.49 20.43 9.78
C ASP A 38 -1.27 19.22 10.34
N GLY A 39 -1.12 18.03 9.73
CA GLY A 39 -1.79 16.80 10.14
C GLY A 39 -1.19 16.11 11.37
N PRO A 40 -1.68 14.91 11.73
CA PRO A 40 -1.22 14.16 12.90
C PRO A 40 0.23 13.62 12.78
N GLY A 41 0.87 13.80 11.63
CA GLY A 41 2.21 13.30 11.35
C GLY A 41 2.24 11.85 10.84
N LYS A 42 3.38 11.45 10.27
CA LYS A 42 3.56 10.14 9.63
C LYS A 42 3.32 9.00 10.61
N GLU A 43 3.93 9.06 11.80
CA GLU A 43 3.95 7.95 12.75
C GLU A 43 2.55 7.64 13.30
N ALA A 44 1.77 8.68 13.61
CA ALA A 44 0.40 8.52 14.06
C ALA A 44 -0.50 7.95 12.94
N CYS A 45 -0.30 8.38 11.70
CA CYS A 45 -0.98 7.82 10.54
C CYS A 45 -0.66 6.33 10.36
N VAL A 46 0.62 5.93 10.41
CA VAL A 46 1.04 4.53 10.24
C VAL A 46 0.44 3.64 11.33
N ALA A 47 0.44 4.10 12.58
CA ALA A 47 -0.16 3.35 13.69
C ALA A 47 -1.66 3.11 13.46
N LEU A 48 -2.41 4.13 13.05
CA LEU A 48 -3.83 4.00 12.73
C LEU A 48 -4.08 3.11 11.51
N CYS A 49 -3.27 3.26 10.47
CA CYS A 49 -3.37 2.46 9.25
C CYS A 49 -3.22 0.97 9.57
N ARG A 50 -2.21 0.58 10.36
CA ARG A 50 -1.99 -0.80 10.78
C ARG A 50 -3.10 -1.34 11.68
N ASP A 51 -3.69 -0.51 12.55
CA ASP A 51 -4.85 -0.90 13.38
C ASP A 51 -6.10 -1.20 12.53
N LEU A 52 -6.25 -0.49 11.40
CA LEU A 52 -7.38 -0.67 10.48
C LEU A 52 -7.12 -1.72 9.39
N ALA A 53 -5.87 -2.08 9.13
CA ALA A 53 -5.46 -3.03 8.09
C ALA A 53 -6.02 -4.45 8.28
N ASP A 54 -6.45 -4.83 9.49
CA ASP A 54 -7.16 -6.11 9.70
C ASP A 54 -8.50 -6.18 8.93
N ARG A 55 -9.05 -5.03 8.51
CA ARG A 55 -10.27 -4.96 7.70
C ARG A 55 -9.89 -5.12 6.23
N ALA A 56 -10.29 -6.23 5.63
CA ALA A 56 -9.95 -6.56 4.23
C ALA A 56 -10.24 -5.43 3.22
N SER A 57 -11.35 -4.70 3.37
CA SER A 57 -11.68 -3.58 2.48
C SER A 57 -10.74 -2.37 2.67
N TYR A 58 -10.27 -2.15 3.90
CA TYR A 58 -9.32 -1.08 4.20
C TYR A 58 -7.91 -1.45 3.72
N ALA A 59 -7.46 -2.68 3.98
CA ALA A 59 -6.18 -3.18 3.47
C ALA A 59 -6.09 -3.03 1.95
N MET A 60 -7.11 -3.50 1.22
CA MET A 60 -7.16 -3.38 -0.23
C MET A 60 -7.15 -1.92 -0.70
N ALA A 61 -7.90 -1.03 -0.03
CA ALA A 61 -7.90 0.39 -0.39
C ALA A 61 -6.52 1.03 -0.20
N ILE A 62 -5.85 0.72 0.91
CA ILE A 62 -4.51 1.23 1.21
C ILE A 62 -3.45 0.69 0.27
N GLU A 63 -3.49 -0.60 -0.07
CA GLU A 63 -2.62 -1.21 -1.09
C GLU A 63 -2.73 -0.47 -2.42
N ARG A 64 -3.96 -0.29 -2.93
CA ARG A 64 -4.20 0.42 -4.20
C ARG A 64 -3.80 1.88 -4.16
N GLN A 65 -4.01 2.54 -3.02
CA GLN A 65 -3.59 3.93 -2.84
C GLN A 65 -2.07 4.05 -2.80
N ALA A 66 -1.38 3.12 -2.15
CA ALA A 66 0.08 3.06 -2.15
C ALA A 66 0.62 2.84 -3.57
N ASP A 67 0.06 1.89 -4.32
CA ASP A 67 0.42 1.67 -5.73
C ASP A 67 0.28 2.96 -6.55
N CYS A 68 -0.85 3.66 -6.41
CA CYS A 68 -1.09 4.92 -7.12
C CYS A 68 -0.12 6.03 -6.71
N TYR A 69 0.30 6.08 -5.43
CA TYR A 69 1.31 7.02 -4.96
C TYR A 69 2.71 6.69 -5.52
N GLU A 70 3.02 5.42 -5.76
CA GLU A 70 4.30 5.04 -6.35
C GLU A 70 4.32 5.27 -7.88
N GLU A 71 3.17 5.39 -8.55
CA GLU A 71 3.10 5.84 -9.94
C GLU A 71 3.42 7.34 -10.05
N GLU A 72 4.59 7.65 -10.63
CA GLU A 72 5.13 9.02 -10.73
C GLU A 72 4.36 9.90 -11.73
N ASP A 73 3.25 10.55 -11.31
CA ASP A 73 2.67 11.73 -12.01
C ASP A 73 1.63 12.54 -11.19
N TRP A 74 1.82 12.68 -9.88
CA TRP A 74 0.90 13.47 -9.04
C TRP A 74 1.62 14.49 -8.17
N SER A 75 0.92 15.57 -7.85
CA SER A 75 1.34 16.60 -6.91
C SER A 75 0.47 16.61 -5.66
N CYS A 76 0.91 17.28 -4.59
CA CYS A 76 0.07 17.47 -3.41
C CYS A 76 -1.26 18.19 -3.70
N SER A 77 -1.32 19.00 -4.77
CA SER A 77 -2.58 19.61 -5.22
C SER A 77 -3.52 18.58 -5.83
N ASP A 78 -2.99 17.62 -6.59
CA ASP A 78 -3.78 16.55 -7.21
C ASP A 78 -4.37 15.65 -6.13
N LEU A 79 -3.54 15.26 -5.14
CA LEU A 79 -4.00 14.48 -3.99
C LEU A 79 -5.08 15.21 -3.20
N ALA A 80 -4.90 16.52 -2.97
CA ALA A 80 -5.91 17.33 -2.29
C ALA A 80 -7.23 17.42 -3.08
N SER A 81 -7.21 17.22 -4.39
CA SER A 81 -8.40 17.14 -5.24
C SER A 81 -9.00 15.74 -5.39
N GLY A 82 -8.42 14.73 -4.75
CA GLY A 82 -8.91 13.34 -4.78
C GLY A 82 -8.16 12.41 -5.74
N ALA A 83 -6.98 12.80 -6.26
CA ALA A 83 -6.14 11.84 -6.97
C ALA A 83 -5.79 10.66 -6.05
N CYS A 84 -5.83 9.44 -6.61
CA CYS A 84 -5.60 8.18 -5.90
C CYS A 84 -6.61 7.86 -4.77
N ASP A 85 -7.75 8.57 -4.70
CA ASP A 85 -8.85 8.16 -3.83
C ASP A 85 -9.51 6.90 -4.42
N TYR A 86 -9.44 5.79 -3.70
CA TYR A 86 -10.03 4.54 -4.16
C TYR A 86 -11.46 4.41 -3.64
N SER A 87 -12.43 4.40 -4.55
CA SER A 87 -13.78 3.91 -4.25
C SER A 87 -13.94 2.47 -4.76
N PRO A 88 -14.50 1.54 -3.97
CA PRO A 88 -14.85 0.21 -4.46
C PRO A 88 -15.96 0.21 -5.52
N GLU A 89 -16.60 1.35 -5.76
CA GLU A 89 -17.61 1.55 -6.81
C GLU A 89 -17.02 2.00 -8.16
N ASP A 90 -15.72 2.36 -8.21
CA ASP A 90 -14.98 2.75 -9.41
C ASP A 90 -14.33 1.55 -10.12
#